data_AF-A0A6V7HTP1-F1
#
_entry.id   AF-A0A6V7HTP1-F1
#
_cell.length_a   1.000
_cell.length_b   1.000
_cell.length_c   1.000
_cell.angle_alpha   90.00
_cell.angle_beta   90.00
_cell.angle_gamma   90.00
#
_symmetry.space_group_name_H-M   'P 1'
#
loop_
_entity.id
_entity.type
_entity.pdbx_description
1 polymer ?
#
loop_
_entity_poly.entity_id
_entity_poly.type
_entity_poly.pdbx_seq_one_letter_code
_entity_poly.pdbx_strand_id
1 'polypeptide(L)'
;NISALHIAVRERDIGMVELLLSRDDIECGDTALHAIRDNEQKMAIMILDKMESQIPGSQFDGPIGSSEFPDATTPMDVAAMCGHFEMIKILASRGHPPIEKPHPPSCYCPEVC
;
A
#
# COMPACT_ATOMS: atom_id res chain seq x y z
N ASN A 1 10.10 4.07 6.57
CA ASN A 1 10.79 3.96 7.89
C ASN A 1 11.15 2.49 8.11
N ILE A 2 12.34 2.11 8.62
CA ILE A 2 12.66 0.66 8.75
C ILE A 2 12.02 0.10 10.03
N SER A 3 10.87 -0.57 9.89
CA SER A 3 10.21 -1.31 10.99
C SER A 3 10.55 -2.81 10.97
N ALA A 4 10.25 -3.52 12.06
CA ALA A 4 10.40 -4.98 12.12
C ALA A 4 9.56 -5.68 11.03
N LEU A 5 8.35 -5.16 10.76
CA LEU A 5 7.48 -5.68 9.71
C LEU A 5 8.11 -5.50 8.32
N HIS A 6 8.71 -4.34 8.05
CA HIS A 6 9.43 -4.11 6.78
C HIS A 6 10.58 -5.08 6.58
N ILE A 7 11.35 -5.35 7.64
CA ILE A 7 12.46 -6.30 7.58
C ILE A 7 11.92 -7.70 7.29
N ALA A 8 10.86 -8.14 7.97
CA ALA A 8 10.25 -9.45 7.75
C ALA A 8 9.76 -9.63 6.29
N VAL A 9 9.13 -8.60 5.72
CA VAL A 9 8.73 -8.59 4.30
C VAL A 9 9.93 -8.70 3.37
N ARG A 10 10.98 -7.89 3.61
CA ARG A 10 12.19 -7.88 2.77
C ARG A 10 12.91 -9.22 2.78
N GLU A 11 12.96 -9.89 3.93
CA GLU A 11 13.54 -11.24 4.06
C GLU A 11 12.59 -12.35 3.59
N ARG A 12 11.38 -12.01 3.14
CA ARG A 12 10.34 -12.95 2.69
C ARG A 12 9.94 -13.97 3.76
N ASP A 13 10.04 -13.60 5.03
CA ASP A 13 9.66 -14.43 6.16
C ASP A 13 8.16 -14.29 6.46
N ILE A 14 7.35 -15.11 5.78
CA ILE A 14 5.89 -15.14 5.96
C ILE A 14 5.51 -15.44 7.42
N GLY A 15 6.23 -16.32 8.11
CA GLY A 15 5.91 -16.69 9.48
C GLY A 15 6.12 -15.52 10.44
N MET A 16 7.19 -14.75 10.25
CA MET A 16 7.42 -13.52 11.01
C MET A 16 6.38 -12.44 10.67
N VAL A 17 5.98 -12.29 9.41
CA VAL A 17 4.90 -11.37 9.02
C VAL A 17 3.59 -11.73 9.71
N GLU A 18 3.17 -13.01 9.66
CA GLU A 18 1.96 -13.49 10.34
C GLU A 18 2.01 -13.24 11.85
N LEU A 19 3.17 -13.51 12.48
CA LEU A 19 3.37 -13.26 13.91
C LEU A 19 3.24 -11.77 14.25
N LEU A 20 3.87 -10.89 13.47
CA LEU A 20 3.82 -9.44 13.72
C LEU A 20 2.41 -8.88 13.51
N LEU A 21 1.70 -9.31 12.46
CA LEU A 21 0.33 -8.88 12.16
C LEU A 21 -0.71 -9.43 13.16
N SER A 22 -0.37 -10.47 13.93
CA SER A 22 -1.23 -10.98 15.00
C SER A 22 -1.42 -10.00 16.17
N ARG A 23 -0.55 -8.99 16.29
CA ARG A 23 -0.66 -7.95 17.30
C ARG A 23 -1.68 -6.88 16.89
N ASP A 24 -2.53 -6.44 17.80
CA ASP A 24 -3.54 -5.41 17.51
C ASP A 24 -2.95 -3.99 17.40
N ASP A 25 -1.82 -3.75 18.05
CA ASP A 25 -1.13 -2.46 18.13
C ASP A 25 -0.07 -2.23 17.05
N ILE A 26 0.07 -3.16 16.10
CA ILE A 26 1.11 -3.05 15.07
C ILE A 26 0.82 -1.88 14.14
N GLU A 27 1.84 -1.03 13.93
CA GLU A 27 1.81 0.02 12.92
C GLU A 27 2.35 -0.54 11.60
N CYS A 28 1.49 -0.64 10.59
CA CYS A 28 1.89 -1.14 9.27
C CYS A 28 2.71 -0.10 8.47
N GLY A 29 2.45 1.21 8.67
CA GLY A 29 3.19 2.29 8.01
C GLY A 29 3.24 2.14 6.48
N ASP A 30 4.42 2.33 5.90
CA ASP A 30 4.70 2.15 4.47
C ASP A 30 4.91 0.68 4.03
N THR A 31 4.77 -0.30 4.94
CA THR A 31 5.19 -1.70 4.67
C THR A 31 4.42 -2.34 3.53
N ALA A 32 3.12 -2.05 3.42
CA ALA A 32 2.30 -2.55 2.31
C ALA A 32 2.84 -2.09 0.95
N LEU A 33 3.25 -0.82 0.85
CA LEU A 33 3.79 -0.25 -0.40
C LEU A 33 5.14 -0.85 -0.75
N HIS A 34 5.99 -1.13 0.24
CA HIS A 34 7.22 -1.88 0.01
C HIS A 34 6.96 -3.30 -0.50
N ALA A 35 6.03 -4.03 0.13
CA ALA A 35 5.64 -5.37 -0.33
C ALA A 35 5.10 -5.34 -1.77
N ILE A 36 4.31 -4.31 -2.10
CA ILE A 36 3.79 -4.11 -3.46
C ILE A 36 4.92 -3.83 -4.44
N ARG A 37 5.84 -2.90 -4.11
CA ARG A 37 7.01 -2.55 -4.93
C ARG A 37 7.85 -3.79 -5.25
N ASP A 38 8.02 -4.66 -4.27
CA ASP A 38 8.81 -5.90 -4.38
C ASP A 38 8.02 -7.08 -4.98
N ASN A 39 6.75 -6.86 -5.36
CA ASN A 39 5.80 -7.83 -5.92
C ASN A 39 5.48 -9.03 -5.01
N GLU A 40 5.57 -8.85 -3.70
CA GLU A 40 5.21 -9.86 -2.70
C GLU A 40 3.71 -9.85 -2.42
N GLN A 41 2.92 -10.37 -3.36
CA GLN A 41 1.45 -10.32 -3.39
C GLN A 41 0.79 -10.81 -2.09
N LYS A 42 1.20 -11.98 -1.59
CA LYS A 42 0.61 -12.55 -0.37
C LYS A 42 0.84 -11.63 0.82
N MET A 43 2.05 -11.12 1.00
CA MET A 43 2.39 -10.25 2.12
C MET A 43 1.71 -8.89 2.01
N ALA A 44 1.69 -8.30 0.81
CA ALA A 44 0.96 -7.07 0.56
C ALA A 44 -0.50 -7.20 0.98
N ILE A 45 -1.19 -8.27 0.57
CA ILE A 45 -2.59 -8.52 0.93
C ILE A 45 -2.75 -8.69 2.44
N MET A 46 -1.90 -9.49 3.10
CA MET A 46 -1.98 -9.68 4.55
C MET A 46 -1.86 -8.35 5.32
N ILE A 47 -0.96 -7.46 4.87
CA ILE A 47 -0.75 -6.16 5.51
C ILE A 47 -1.95 -5.23 5.24
N LEU A 48 -2.45 -5.18 4.00
CA LEU A 48 -3.63 -4.37 3.65
C LEU A 48 -4.87 -4.84 4.41
N ASP A 49 -5.08 -6.16 4.56
CA ASP A 49 -6.16 -6.72 5.37
C ASP A 49 -6.03 -6.33 6.85
N LYS A 50 -4.80 -6.32 7.40
CA LYS A 50 -4.56 -5.85 8.76
C LYS A 50 -4.91 -4.37 8.92
N MET A 51 -4.49 -3.53 7.98
CA MET A 51 -4.82 -2.09 7.98
C MET A 51 -6.33 -1.88 7.98
N GLU A 52 -7.06 -2.51 7.05
CA GLU A 52 -8.52 -2.44 6.97
C GLU A 52 -9.20 -2.91 8.27
N SER A 53 -8.66 -3.96 8.90
CA SER A 53 -9.21 -4.48 10.17
C SER A 53 -9.02 -3.52 11.35
N GLN A 54 -7.95 -2.71 11.34
CA GLN A 54 -7.67 -1.72 12.38
C GLN A 54 -8.47 -0.43 12.15
N ILE A 55 -8.47 0.07 10.91
CA ILE A 55 -9.15 1.30 10.50
C ILE A 55 -9.78 1.05 9.13
N PRO A 56 -11.13 0.99 9.04
CA PRO A 56 -11.82 0.79 7.77
C PRO A 56 -11.44 1.85 6.73
N GLY A 57 -11.12 1.43 5.52
CA GLY A 57 -10.67 2.29 4.42
C GLY A 57 -9.18 2.60 4.39
N SER A 58 -8.44 2.34 5.48
CA SER A 58 -7.00 2.70 5.54
C SER A 58 -6.13 1.95 4.54
N GLN A 59 -6.60 0.81 4.00
CA GLN A 59 -5.90 0.11 2.92
C GLN A 59 -5.80 0.93 1.63
N PHE A 60 -6.65 1.94 1.44
CA PHE A 60 -6.63 2.80 0.25
C PHE A 60 -5.72 4.01 0.41
N ASP A 61 -5.40 4.37 1.66
CA ASP A 61 -4.63 5.56 1.97
C ASP A 61 -3.16 5.39 1.60
N GLY A 62 -2.51 6.51 1.30
CA GLY A 62 -1.07 6.56 1.18
C GLY A 62 -0.37 6.55 2.54
N PRO A 63 0.97 6.46 2.55
CA PRO A 63 1.72 6.27 3.76
C PRO A 63 1.86 7.60 4.50
N ILE A 64 1.58 7.63 5.80
CA ILE A 64 1.74 8.86 6.59
C ILE A 64 3.21 9.04 6.97
N GLY A 65 3.87 10.07 6.42
CA GLY A 65 5.22 10.45 6.83
C GLY A 65 6.30 9.45 6.38
N SER A 66 6.08 8.78 5.25
CA SER A 66 7.13 7.96 4.64
C SER A 66 8.24 8.85 4.07
N SER A 67 9.48 8.39 4.21
CA SER A 67 10.65 9.01 3.58
C SER A 67 10.85 8.57 2.13
N GLU A 68 10.21 7.46 1.71
CA GLU A 68 10.39 6.87 0.38
C GLU A 68 9.19 7.10 -0.54
N PHE A 69 8.01 7.36 0.02
CA PHE A 69 6.77 7.53 -0.73
C PHE A 69 6.09 8.84 -0.32
N PRO A 70 5.67 9.67 -1.28
CA PRO A 70 4.77 10.79 -1.00
C PRO A 70 3.48 10.35 -0.30
N ASP A 71 2.93 11.17 0.58
CA ASP A 71 1.74 10.84 1.37
C ASP A 71 0.50 10.49 0.52
N ALA A 72 0.41 11.02 -0.71
CA ALA A 72 -0.69 10.73 -1.65
C ALA A 72 -0.50 9.43 -2.45
N THR A 73 0.62 8.72 -2.27
CA THR A 73 0.94 7.53 -3.08
C THR A 73 0.06 6.36 -2.67
N THR A 74 -0.82 5.89 -3.55
CA THR A 74 -1.69 4.75 -3.27
C THR A 74 -1.01 3.41 -3.59
N PRO A 75 -1.51 2.29 -3.03
CA PRO A 75 -1.12 0.95 -3.46
C PRO A 75 -1.20 0.72 -4.97
N MET A 76 -2.23 1.29 -5.63
CA MET A 76 -2.42 1.18 -7.07
C MET A 76 -1.31 1.90 -7.85
N ASP A 77 -0.91 3.09 -7.38
CA ASP A 77 0.18 3.85 -8.00
C ASP A 77 1.48 3.06 -7.97
N VAL A 78 1.83 2.46 -6.83
CA VAL A 78 3.08 1.67 -6.70
C VAL A 78 3.05 0.45 -7.63
N ALA A 79 1.95 -0.30 -7.66
CA ALA A 79 1.82 -1.47 -8.52
C ALA A 79 1.94 -1.10 -10.02
N ALA A 80 1.33 0.02 -10.43
CA ALA A 80 1.40 0.52 -11.79
C ALA A 80 2.80 1.04 -12.16
N MET A 81 3.44 1.82 -11.28
CA MET A 81 4.80 2.33 -11.50
C MET A 81 5.81 1.20 -11.67
N CYS A 82 5.62 0.07 -10.99
CA CYS A 82 6.50 -1.09 -11.11
C CYS A 82 6.10 -2.06 -12.24
N GLY A 83 4.95 -1.87 -12.90
CA GLY A 83 4.47 -2.75 -13.97
C GLY A 83 3.96 -4.11 -13.49
N HIS A 84 3.52 -4.23 -12.24
CA HIS A 84 3.09 -5.49 -11.63
C HIS A 84 1.64 -5.81 -11.97
N PHE A 85 1.38 -6.25 -13.20
CA PHE A 85 0.01 -6.46 -13.71
C PHE A 85 -0.88 -7.36 -12.86
N GLU A 86 -0.32 -8.41 -12.26
CA GLU A 86 -1.11 -9.31 -11.41
C GLU A 86 -1.48 -8.64 -10.07
N MET A 87 -0.56 -7.88 -9.48
CA MET A 87 -0.85 -7.05 -8.32
C MET A 87 -1.94 -6.02 -8.64
N ILE A 88 -1.87 -5.37 -9.80
CA ILE A 88 -2.90 -4.41 -10.25
C ILE A 88 -4.28 -5.08 -10.31
N LYS A 89 -4.39 -6.29 -10.88
CA LYS A 89 -5.66 -7.03 -10.90
C LYS A 89 -6.17 -7.36 -9.50
N ILE A 90 -5.27 -7.80 -8.61
CA ILE A 90 -5.62 -8.11 -7.22
C ILE A 90 -6.18 -6.85 -6.54
N LEU A 91 -5.45 -5.73 -6.60
CA LEU A 91 -5.88 -4.47 -6.00
C LEU A 91 -7.20 -3.97 -6.60
N ALA A 92 -7.37 -4.04 -7.92
CA ALA A 92 -8.61 -3.67 -8.59
C ALA A 92 -9.79 -4.55 -8.14
N SER A 93 -9.58 -5.87 -7.99
CA SER A 93 -10.62 -6.80 -7.51
C SER A 93 -11.04 -6.54 -6.06
N ARG A 94 -10.15 -5.91 -5.28
CA ARG A 94 -10.38 -5.46 -3.90
C ARG A 94 -10.99 -4.05 -3.82
N GLY A 95 -11.27 -3.42 -4.95
CA GLY A 95 -11.90 -2.09 -5.00
C GLY A 95 -10.94 -0.92 -4.82
N HIS A 96 -9.62 -1.13 -4.93
CA HIS A 96 -8.70 0.01 -4.98
C HIS A 96 -9.00 0.87 -6.20
N PRO A 97 -9.08 2.21 -6.05
CA PRO A 97 -9.43 3.10 -7.14
C PRO A 97 -8.38 3.00 -8.27
N PRO A 98 -8.80 3.11 -9.53
CA PRO A 98 -7.87 3.27 -10.63
C PRO A 98 -7.13 4.60 -10.50
N ILE A 99 -5.95 4.68 -11.13
CA ILE A 99 -5.19 5.93 -11.19
C ILE A 99 -5.98 6.97 -11.97
N GLU A 100 -6.33 8.06 -11.31
CA GLU A 100 -7.09 9.14 -11.92
C GLU A 100 -6.23 9.89 -12.94
N LYS A 101 -6.88 10.31 -14.03
CA LYS A 101 -6.20 11.13 -15.02
C LYS A 101 -5.99 12.52 -14.40
N PRO A 102 -4.75 13.05 -14.37
CA PRO A 102 -4.51 14.38 -13.85
C PRO A 102 -5.33 15.40 -14.64
N HIS A 103 -5.78 16.44 -13.94
CA HIS A 103 -6.50 17.53 -14.57
C HIS A 103 -5.65 18.20 -15.66
N PRO A 104 -6.27 18.66 -16.76
CA PRO A 104 -5.55 19.43 -17.75
C PRO A 104 -4.99 20.70 -17.09
N PRO A 105 -3.83 21.23 -17.53
CA PRO A 105 -3.26 22.46 -16.97
C PRO A 105 -4.17 23.69 -17.04
N SER A 106 -5.19 23.65 -17.90
CA SER A 106 -6.21 24.68 -18.07
C SER A 106 -7.49 24.42 -17.26
N CYS A 107 -7.48 23.48 -16.31
CA CYS A 107 -8.64 23.19 -15.48
C CYS A 107 -8.86 24.32 -14.46
N TYR A 108 -10.10 24.76 -14.30
CA TYR A 108 -10.52 25.77 -13.32
C TYR A 108 -11.54 25.20 -12.32
N CYS A 109 -11.59 23.86 -12.18
CA CYS A 109 -12.44 23.26 -11.17
C CYS A 109 -11.97 23.63 -9.76
N PRO A 110 -12.87 23.66 -8.77
CA PRO A 110 -12.51 23.88 -7.37
C PRO A 110 -11.80 22.67 -6.74
N GLU A 111 -11.81 21.51 -7.39
CA GLU A 111 -11.09 20.31 -6.94
C GLU A 111 -9.58 20.54 -7.06
N VAL A 112 -8.88 20.37 -5.94
CA VAL A 112 -7.42 20.47 -5.85
C VAL A 112 -6.82 19.24 -6.52
N CYS A 113 -5.89 19.45 -7.46
CA CYS A 113 -5.12 18.37 -8.09
C CYS A 113 -4.30 17.57 -7.08
#